data_AF-A0A3P3U1C4-F1
#
_entry.id   AF-A0A3P3U1C4-F1
#
_cell.length_a   1.000
_cell.length_b   1.000
_cell.length_c   1.000
_cell.angle_alpha   90.00
_cell.angle_beta   90.00
_cell.angle_gamma   90.00
#
_symmetry.space_group_name_H-M   'P 1'
#
loop_
_entity.id
_entity.type
_entity.pdbx_description
1 polymer ?
#
loop_
_entity_poly.entity_id
_entity_poly.type
_entity_poly.pdbx_seq_one_letter_code
_entity_poly.pdbx_strand_id
1 'polypeptide(L)'
;MIGHCNLHGALIPKFRDHLMQFAYYPVIRHGLSDLNVGLKTFTLEEAEAMVNDFTKWRFPIVCLAGSKSSIPFFDYHIALGFGENEREVTISELLVREPVHENAVKGILLAYYTLVNDKTGIERMRVPFVLPGLRGEGLKIEIDPPKM
;
A
#
# COMPACT_ATOMS: atom_id res chain seq x y z
N MET A 1 -7.77 14.23 9.35
CA MET A 1 -7.46 12.92 9.92
C MET A 1 -7.55 11.91 8.79
N ILE A 2 -6.47 11.23 8.47
CA ILE A 2 -6.45 10.13 7.49
C ILE A 2 -6.74 8.86 8.30
N GLY A 3 -7.80 8.14 7.91
CA GLY A 3 -8.13 6.84 8.46
C GLY A 3 -7.62 5.74 7.53
N HIS A 4 -7.47 4.53 8.04
CA HIS A 4 -7.19 3.36 7.21
C HIS A 4 -8.28 2.32 7.41
N CYS A 5 -8.58 1.56 6.36
CA CYS A 5 -9.48 0.43 6.44
C CYS A 5 -9.06 -0.66 5.45
N ASN A 6 -9.55 -1.87 5.69
CA ASN A 6 -9.43 -2.93 4.70
C ASN A 6 -10.43 -2.69 3.57
N LEU A 7 -9.99 -2.87 2.34
CA LEU A 7 -10.80 -2.75 1.14
C LEU A 7 -11.74 -3.96 1.03
N HIS A 8 -13.02 -3.75 1.34
CA HIS A 8 -14.04 -4.79 1.22
C HIS A 8 -15.44 -4.20 0.96
N GLY A 9 -16.36 -5.04 0.48
CA GLY A 9 -17.77 -4.70 0.30
C GLY A 9 -17.97 -3.41 -0.50
N ALA A 10 -18.75 -2.47 0.06
CA ALA A 10 -19.08 -1.21 -0.61
C ALA A 10 -17.89 -0.26 -0.86
N LEU A 11 -16.70 -0.55 -0.29
CA LEU A 11 -15.48 0.23 -0.57
C LEU A 11 -14.83 -0.14 -1.89
N ILE A 12 -15.02 -1.37 -2.36
CA ILE A 12 -14.46 -1.88 -3.63
C ILE A 12 -14.86 -1.00 -4.83
N PRO A 13 -16.16 -0.78 -5.12
CA PRO A 13 -16.55 0.06 -6.24
C PRO A 13 -16.09 1.51 -6.07
N LYS A 14 -16.10 2.05 -4.83
CA LYS A 14 -15.64 3.42 -4.56
C LYS A 14 -14.15 3.58 -4.86
N PHE A 15 -13.34 2.60 -4.50
CA PHE A 15 -11.91 2.62 -4.74
C PHE A 15 -11.60 2.50 -6.24
N ARG A 16 -12.29 1.60 -6.95
CA ARG A 16 -12.22 1.50 -8.41
C ARG A 16 -12.51 2.84 -9.08
N ASP A 17 -13.65 3.44 -8.75
CA ASP A 17 -14.07 4.72 -9.35
C ASP A 17 -13.07 5.84 -9.04
N HIS A 18 -12.46 5.80 -7.85
CA HIS A 18 -11.42 6.74 -7.44
C HIS A 18 -10.14 6.61 -8.26
N LEU A 19 -9.67 5.38 -8.57
CA LEU A 19 -8.49 5.15 -9.41
C LEU A 19 -8.66 5.67 -10.85
N MET A 20 -9.89 5.75 -11.33
CA MET A 20 -10.20 6.33 -12.64
C MET A 20 -10.21 7.87 -12.62
N GLN A 21 -10.48 8.47 -11.46
CA GLN A 21 -10.60 9.93 -11.31
C GLN A 21 -9.29 10.59 -10.87
N PHE A 22 -8.47 9.87 -10.11
CA PHE A 22 -7.23 10.40 -9.53
C PHE A 22 -6.05 9.58 -9.99
N ALA A 23 -4.98 10.28 -10.36
CA ALA A 23 -3.77 9.65 -10.81
C ALA A 23 -2.90 9.17 -9.63
N TYR A 24 -2.30 8.00 -9.79
CA TYR A 24 -1.40 7.37 -8.83
C TYR A 24 -0.14 6.84 -9.51
N TYR A 25 0.92 6.72 -8.73
CA TYR A 25 2.13 5.98 -9.03
C TYR A 25 2.00 4.55 -8.49
N PRO A 26 1.96 3.52 -9.35
CA PRO A 26 1.94 2.12 -8.90
C PRO A 26 3.35 1.64 -8.54
N VAL A 27 3.88 2.14 -7.42
CA VAL A 27 5.27 1.95 -6.97
C VAL A 27 5.61 0.50 -6.67
N ILE A 28 4.68 -0.29 -6.17
CA ILE A 28 4.84 -1.76 -6.09
C ILE A 28 3.67 -2.40 -6.82
N ARG A 29 3.97 -3.33 -7.73
CA ARG A 29 3.01 -4.24 -8.34
C ARG A 29 3.51 -5.67 -8.22
N HIS A 30 2.68 -6.57 -7.72
CA HIS A 30 3.02 -7.99 -7.56
C HIS A 30 4.34 -8.23 -6.80
N GLY A 31 4.64 -7.40 -5.81
CA GLY A 31 5.88 -7.46 -5.01
C GLY A 31 7.13 -6.91 -5.71
N LEU A 32 7.01 -6.40 -6.95
CA LEU A 32 8.10 -5.76 -7.68
C LEU A 32 7.98 -4.25 -7.54
N SER A 33 9.09 -3.60 -7.17
CA SER A 33 9.14 -2.16 -7.00
C SER A 33 9.62 -1.44 -8.26
N ASP A 34 8.98 -0.33 -8.59
CA ASP A 34 9.42 0.63 -9.59
C ASP A 34 9.13 2.06 -9.09
N LEU A 35 10.16 2.71 -8.57
CA LEU A 35 10.07 4.11 -8.11
C LEU A 35 10.10 5.13 -9.26
N ASN A 36 10.48 4.70 -10.48
CA ASN A 36 10.50 5.56 -11.66
C ASN A 36 9.23 5.42 -12.51
N VAL A 37 8.25 4.65 -12.02
CA VAL A 37 6.97 4.47 -12.70
C VAL A 37 6.29 5.81 -12.92
N GLY A 38 5.63 5.98 -14.07
CA GLY A 38 4.90 7.20 -14.39
C GLY A 38 3.60 7.34 -13.60
N LEU A 39 3.18 8.59 -13.39
CA LEU A 39 1.86 8.92 -12.87
C LEU A 39 0.78 8.42 -13.83
N LYS A 40 -0.22 7.70 -13.32
CA LYS A 40 -1.25 7.07 -14.15
C LYS A 40 -2.65 7.26 -13.58
N THR A 41 -3.57 7.72 -14.43
CA THR A 41 -5.02 7.48 -14.27
C THR A 41 -5.36 6.16 -14.91
N PHE A 42 -6.19 5.35 -14.26
CA PHE A 42 -6.50 4.00 -14.70
C PHE A 42 -7.74 4.01 -15.61
N THR A 43 -7.72 3.22 -16.68
CA THR A 43 -8.97 2.88 -17.37
C THR A 43 -9.86 2.02 -16.47
N LEU A 44 -11.12 1.80 -16.84
CA LEU A 44 -12.01 0.92 -16.06
C LEU A 44 -11.39 -0.49 -15.89
N GLU A 45 -10.92 -1.08 -16.99
CA GLU A 45 -10.30 -2.41 -16.99
C GLU A 45 -9.06 -2.47 -16.09
N GLU A 46 -8.21 -1.44 -16.15
CA GLU A 46 -7.00 -1.38 -15.32
C GLU A 46 -7.31 -1.13 -13.84
N ALA A 47 -8.35 -0.33 -13.54
CA ALA A 47 -8.82 -0.10 -12.18
C ALA A 47 -9.44 -1.38 -11.59
N GLU A 48 -10.19 -2.14 -12.39
CA GLU A 48 -10.72 -3.44 -11.98
C GLU A 48 -9.61 -4.45 -11.72
N ALA A 49 -8.60 -4.52 -12.61
CA ALA A 49 -7.43 -5.36 -12.40
C ALA A 49 -6.69 -4.97 -11.11
N MET A 50 -6.45 -3.67 -10.88
CA MET A 50 -5.81 -3.16 -9.67
C MET A 50 -6.58 -3.54 -8.40
N VAL A 51 -7.90 -3.32 -8.39
CA VAL A 51 -8.76 -3.64 -7.24
C VAL A 51 -8.75 -5.15 -6.98
N ASN A 52 -8.81 -5.96 -8.04
CA ASN A 52 -8.70 -7.41 -7.93
C ASN A 52 -7.36 -7.81 -7.31
N ASP A 53 -6.25 -7.20 -7.74
CA ASP A 53 -4.93 -7.46 -7.18
C ASP A 53 -4.85 -7.08 -5.72
N PHE A 54 -5.34 -5.90 -5.32
CA PHE A 54 -5.43 -5.50 -3.92
C PHE A 54 -6.22 -6.53 -3.10
N THR A 55 -7.44 -6.85 -3.51
CA THR A 55 -8.38 -7.69 -2.74
C THR A 55 -7.97 -9.17 -2.64
N LYS A 56 -7.04 -9.65 -3.49
CA LYS A 56 -6.45 -10.99 -3.34
C LYS A 56 -5.56 -11.13 -2.11
N TRP A 57 -5.02 -10.01 -1.60
CA TRP A 57 -4.08 -10.04 -0.49
C TRP A 57 -4.77 -10.03 0.87
N ARG A 58 -4.06 -10.50 1.88
CA ARG A 58 -4.59 -10.67 3.24
C ARG A 58 -4.94 -9.34 3.91
N PHE A 59 -4.20 -8.28 3.61
CA PHE A 59 -4.32 -6.96 4.21
C PHE A 59 -4.39 -5.88 3.11
N PRO A 60 -5.55 -5.69 2.45
CA PRO A 60 -5.71 -4.70 1.40
C PRO A 60 -6.08 -3.34 2.00
N ILE A 61 -5.09 -2.59 2.49
CA ILE A 61 -5.30 -1.37 3.26
C ILE A 61 -5.43 -0.17 2.31
N VAL A 62 -6.56 0.54 2.41
CA VAL A 62 -6.80 1.81 1.71
C VAL A 62 -6.93 2.97 2.68
N CYS A 63 -6.22 4.06 2.41
CA CYS A 63 -6.31 5.29 3.18
C CYS A 63 -7.54 6.11 2.79
N LEU A 64 -8.43 6.30 3.77
CA LEU A 64 -9.62 7.11 3.66
C LEU A 64 -9.35 8.53 4.16
N ALA A 65 -9.94 9.48 3.45
CA ALA A 65 -10.03 10.82 3.96
C ALA A 65 -11.04 10.91 5.11
N GLY A 66 -10.80 11.80 6.06
CA GLY A 66 -11.78 12.11 7.10
C GLY A 66 -13.09 12.66 6.52
N SER A 67 -14.16 12.59 7.30
CA SER A 67 -15.54 12.93 6.90
C SER A 67 -15.77 14.35 6.37
N LYS A 68 -14.80 15.26 6.51
CA LYS A 68 -14.85 16.64 5.99
C LYS A 68 -14.16 16.82 4.63
N SER A 69 -13.55 15.76 4.10
CA SER A 69 -12.88 15.81 2.80
C SER A 69 -13.86 15.57 1.66
N SER A 70 -13.72 16.34 0.58
CA SER A 70 -14.42 16.11 -0.69
C SER A 70 -13.84 14.94 -1.50
N ILE A 71 -12.62 14.50 -1.18
CA ILE A 71 -11.94 13.37 -1.82
C ILE A 71 -12.03 12.16 -0.87
N PRO A 72 -12.54 10.99 -1.30
CA PRO A 72 -12.81 9.87 -0.40
C PRO A 72 -11.57 9.07 0.02
N PHE A 73 -10.54 8.99 -0.84
CA PHE A 73 -9.30 8.27 -0.59
C PHE A 73 -8.08 9.17 -0.79
N PHE A 74 -7.02 9.00 0.00
CA PHE A 74 -5.82 9.85 -0.10
C PHE A 74 -4.48 9.11 -0.09
N ASP A 75 -3.53 9.79 -0.73
CA ASP A 75 -2.06 9.73 -0.68
C ASP A 75 -1.36 8.40 -0.94
N TYR A 76 -1.86 7.30 -0.38
CA TYR A 76 -1.28 5.98 -0.59
C TYR A 76 -2.24 4.84 -0.21
N HIS A 77 -2.09 3.72 -0.90
CA HIS A 77 -2.85 2.49 -0.68
C HIS A 77 -1.88 1.32 -0.75
N ILE A 78 -2.00 0.36 0.15
CA ILE A 78 -1.02 -0.72 0.30
C ILE A 78 -1.70 -2.06 0.54
N ALA A 79 -1.27 -3.10 -0.17
CA ALA A 79 -1.74 -4.46 0.03
C ALA A 79 -0.60 -5.36 0.46
N LEU A 80 -0.82 -6.13 1.53
CA LEU A 80 0.17 -7.06 2.08
C LEU A 80 -0.36 -8.48 2.18
N GLY A 81 0.50 -9.45 1.90
CA GLY A 81 0.27 -10.88 2.13
C GLY A 81 1.13 -11.40 3.28
N PHE A 82 0.78 -12.56 3.82
CA PHE A 82 1.68 -13.26 4.72
C PHE A 82 2.91 -13.77 3.96
N GLY A 83 4.05 -13.75 4.64
CA GLY A 83 5.23 -14.52 4.26
C GLY A 83 5.07 -16.00 4.63
N GLU A 84 6.16 -16.76 4.55
CA GLU A 84 6.13 -18.24 4.67
C GLU A 84 5.63 -18.78 6.01
N ASN A 85 5.76 -18.00 7.10
CA ASN A 85 5.47 -18.46 8.46
C ASN A 85 4.34 -17.67 9.17
N GLU A 86 3.56 -16.87 8.43
CA GLU A 86 2.48 -15.99 8.92
C GLU A 86 2.86 -14.98 10.03
N ARG A 87 4.12 -14.98 10.48
CA ARG A 87 4.71 -13.99 11.40
C ARG A 87 5.39 -12.84 10.66
N GLU A 88 5.43 -12.94 9.35
CA GLU A 88 5.94 -11.94 8.43
C GLU A 88 4.84 -11.53 7.47
N VAL A 89 4.88 -10.27 7.05
CA VAL A 89 4.10 -9.79 5.91
C VAL A 89 5.00 -9.15 4.85
N THR A 90 4.62 -9.32 3.59
CA THR A 90 5.32 -8.74 2.44
C THR A 90 4.38 -7.83 1.67
N ILE A 91 4.88 -6.68 1.23
CA ILE A 91 4.10 -5.74 0.43
C ILE A 91 4.03 -6.24 -1.02
N SER A 92 2.82 -6.40 -1.51
CA SER A 92 2.58 -6.85 -2.88
C SER A 92 2.09 -5.73 -3.78
N GLU A 93 1.31 -4.79 -3.27
CA GLU A 93 0.83 -3.64 -4.04
C GLU A 93 1.04 -2.35 -3.24
N LEU A 94 1.50 -1.29 -3.90
CA LEU A 94 1.63 0.05 -3.32
C LEU A 94 1.31 1.09 -4.39
N LEU A 95 0.24 1.84 -4.15
CA LEU A 95 -0.11 3.03 -4.92
C LEU A 95 0.19 4.27 -4.10
N VAL A 96 0.78 5.30 -4.69
CA VAL A 96 1.02 6.57 -4.01
C VAL A 96 0.72 7.77 -4.91
N ARG A 97 0.43 8.92 -4.32
CA ARG A 97 0.38 10.22 -5.02
C ARG A 97 1.68 10.99 -4.80
N GLU A 98 1.86 12.10 -5.51
CA GLU A 98 2.94 13.05 -5.21
C GLU A 98 2.85 13.57 -3.76
N PRO A 99 3.97 13.76 -3.04
CA PRO A 99 5.33 13.35 -3.40
C PRO A 99 5.59 11.85 -3.22
N VAL A 100 6.08 11.18 -4.28
CA VAL A 100 6.18 9.70 -4.37
C VAL A 100 6.93 9.09 -3.20
N HIS A 101 8.16 9.54 -2.94
CA HIS A 101 9.00 8.96 -1.90
C HIS A 101 8.41 9.13 -0.50
N GLU A 102 7.91 10.31 -0.19
CA GLU A 102 7.34 10.60 1.13
C GLU A 102 6.06 9.79 1.36
N ASN A 103 5.18 9.71 0.36
CA ASN A 103 3.94 8.95 0.48
C ASN A 103 4.17 7.44 0.49
N ALA A 104 5.22 6.95 -0.20
CA ALA A 104 5.65 5.56 -0.09
C ALA A 104 6.11 5.24 1.34
N VAL A 105 6.94 6.09 1.95
CA VAL A 105 7.36 5.96 3.36
C VAL A 105 6.14 5.95 4.28
N LYS A 106 5.20 6.90 4.12
CA LYS A 106 3.99 6.97 4.95
C LYS A 106 3.12 5.72 4.82
N GLY A 107 2.94 5.18 3.61
CA GLY A 107 2.19 3.95 3.39
C GLY A 107 2.80 2.74 4.07
N ILE A 108 4.12 2.61 3.99
CA ILE A 108 4.87 1.54 4.62
C ILE A 108 4.80 1.66 6.14
N LEU A 109 5.03 2.85 6.70
CA LEU A 109 4.95 3.07 8.15
C LEU A 109 3.53 2.84 8.69
N LEU A 110 2.49 3.27 7.97
CA LEU A 110 1.11 2.98 8.35
C LEU A 110 0.88 1.47 8.45
N ALA A 111 1.24 0.71 7.41
CA ALA A 111 1.07 -0.75 7.41
C ALA A 111 1.86 -1.40 8.55
N TYR A 112 3.09 -0.94 8.81
CA TYR A 112 3.90 -1.40 9.93
C TYR A 112 3.18 -1.19 11.27
N TYR A 113 2.73 0.02 11.57
CA TYR A 113 2.08 0.30 12.86
C TYR A 113 0.69 -0.37 13.00
N THR A 114 -0.01 -0.60 11.88
CA THR A 114 -1.28 -1.32 11.88
C THR A 114 -1.07 -2.82 12.10
N LEU A 115 -0.05 -3.42 11.46
CA LEU A 115 0.09 -4.86 11.37
C LEU A 115 1.16 -5.43 12.28
N VAL A 116 2.29 -4.77 12.51
CA VAL A 116 3.40 -5.31 13.30
C VAL A 116 3.20 -4.97 14.78
N ASN A 117 2.68 -5.93 15.54
CA ASN A 117 2.56 -5.88 17.00
C ASN A 117 2.11 -7.25 17.55
N ASP A 118 2.19 -7.43 18.87
CA ASP A 118 1.86 -8.70 19.53
C ASP A 118 0.39 -9.12 19.38
N LYS A 119 -0.53 -8.19 19.07
CA LYS A 119 -1.97 -8.51 18.94
C LYS A 119 -2.30 -9.21 17.63
N THR A 120 -1.57 -8.88 16.57
CA THR A 120 -1.72 -9.50 15.25
C THR A 120 -0.83 -10.74 15.10
N GLY A 121 0.20 -10.89 15.95
CA GLY A 121 1.19 -11.96 15.85
C GLY A 121 2.21 -11.76 14.73
N ILE A 122 2.15 -10.63 14.02
CA ILE A 122 3.10 -10.30 12.96
C ILE A 122 4.31 -9.62 13.62
N GLU A 123 5.48 -10.22 13.42
CA GLU A 123 6.73 -9.82 14.03
C GLU A 123 7.55 -8.90 13.12
N ARG A 124 7.41 -9.02 11.79
CA ARG A 124 8.23 -8.28 10.82
C ARG A 124 7.50 -7.99 9.51
N MET A 125 7.97 -6.97 8.80
CA MET A 125 7.45 -6.59 7.47
C MET A 125 8.58 -6.50 6.45
N ARG A 126 8.37 -7.07 5.26
CA ARG A 126 9.29 -7.02 4.12
C ARG A 126 8.87 -5.98 3.09
N VAL A 127 9.85 -5.17 2.68
CA VAL A 127 9.67 -4.08 1.73
C VAL A 127 10.58 -4.31 0.52
N PRO A 128 10.05 -4.34 -0.72
CA PRO A 128 10.81 -4.69 -1.92
C PRO A 128 11.68 -3.56 -2.49
N PHE A 129 12.04 -2.56 -1.69
CA PHE A 129 12.99 -1.52 -2.11
C PHE A 129 13.60 -0.76 -0.93
N VAL A 130 14.77 -0.17 -1.19
CA VAL A 130 15.45 0.71 -0.23
C VAL A 130 14.77 2.07 -0.21
N LEU A 131 14.33 2.48 0.98
CA LEU A 131 13.77 3.80 1.20
C LEU A 131 14.81 4.78 1.78
N PRO A 132 15.18 5.85 1.08
CA PRO A 132 15.94 6.94 1.67
C PRO A 132 15.15 7.53 2.85
N GLY A 133 15.73 7.57 4.04
CA GLY A 133 15.10 8.15 5.24
C GLY A 133 14.37 7.16 6.15
N LEU A 134 14.19 5.90 5.76
CA LEU A 134 13.74 4.84 6.65
C LEU A 134 14.93 4.31 7.49
N ARG A 135 15.60 5.20 8.22
CA ARG A 135 16.67 4.84 9.18
C ARG A 135 16.01 4.35 10.47
N GLY A 136 15.50 3.13 10.45
CA GLY A 136 14.80 2.56 11.59
C GLY A 136 15.75 1.95 12.61
N GLU A 137 16.35 2.75 13.49
CA GLU A 137 16.76 2.21 14.78
C GLU A 137 15.49 1.70 15.50
N GLY A 138 15.36 0.38 15.65
CA GLY A 138 14.25 -0.26 16.38
C GLY A 138 13.01 -0.66 15.55
N LEU A 139 12.97 -0.46 14.23
CA LEU A 139 11.89 -0.98 13.38
C LEU A 139 12.22 -2.39 12.86
N LYS A 140 11.27 -3.32 12.93
CA LYS A 140 11.39 -4.69 12.40
C LYS A 140 11.00 -4.73 10.92
N ILE A 141 11.71 -3.96 10.10
CA ILE A 141 11.53 -3.88 8.65
C ILE A 141 12.75 -4.48 7.96
N GLU A 142 12.52 -5.49 7.11
CA GLU A 142 13.55 -6.09 6.27
C GLU A 142 13.38 -5.57 4.84
N ILE A 143 14.48 -5.15 4.23
CA ILE A 143 14.49 -4.64 2.85
C ILE A 143 14.93 -5.79 1.95
N ASP A 144 14.05 -6.21 1.06
CA ASP A 144 14.43 -7.15 0.02
C ASP A 144 15.24 -6.40 -1.04
N PRO A 145 16.50 -6.81 -1.31
CA PRO A 145 17.25 -6.21 -2.38
C PRO A 145 16.53 -6.43 -3.72
N PRO A 146 16.66 -5.51 -4.69
CA PRO A 146 16.06 -5.69 -6.00
C PRO A 146 16.53 -7.02 -6.60
N LYS A 147 15.59 -7.87 -7.01
CA LYS A 147 15.90 -9.10 -7.74
C LYS A 147 16.51 -8.70 -9.08
N MET A 148 17.81 -8.95 -9.25
CA MET A 148 18.55 -8.75 -10.51
C MET A 148 18.06 -9.70 -11.60
#